data_AF-A0A427BQ99-F1
#
_entry.id   AF-A0A427BQ99-F1
#
_cell.length_a   1.000
_cell.length_b   1.000
_cell.length_c   1.000
_cell.angle_alpha   90.00
_cell.angle_beta   90.00
_cell.angle_gamma   90.00
#
_symmetry.space_group_name_H-M   'P 1'
#
loop_
_entity.id
_entity.type
_entity.pdbx_description
1 polymer ?
#
loop_
_entity_poly.entity_id
_entity_poly.type
_entity_poly.pdbx_seq_one_letter_code
_entity_poly.pdbx_strand_id
1 'polypeptide(L)'
;MILYNTTFIVEQEVHDDWFAWIHKEHINDYLKSNCFIGARLGKITSHIEPGAVSYSLQLFVNDELTLDKFKNNFLSEIKQKSLQKYATKVLSFESEMEHIGDYN
;
A
#
# COMPACT_ATOMS: atom_id res chain seq x y z
N MET A 1 15.79 8.51 -4.22
CA MET A 1 14.90 7.54 -3.54
C MET A 1 13.50 7.74 -4.08
N ILE A 2 12.73 6.67 -4.23
CA ILE A 2 11.37 6.70 -4.75
C ILE A 2 10.42 6.32 -3.62
N LEU A 3 9.27 7.00 -3.57
CA LEU A 3 8.14 6.64 -2.73
C LEU A 3 7.12 5.92 -3.61
N TYR A 4 6.94 4.63 -3.36
CA TYR A 4 5.86 3.85 -3.95
C TYR A 4 4.66 3.88 -3.02
N ASN A 5 3.56 4.50 -3.44
CA ASN A 5 2.36 4.65 -2.63
C ASN A 5 1.25 3.76 -3.16
N THR A 6 0.60 3.02 -2.28
CA THR A 6 -0.70 2.39 -2.55
C THR A 6 -1.76 3.10 -1.72
N THR A 7 -2.76 3.65 -2.39
CA THR A 7 -3.97 4.17 -1.75
C THR A 7 -4.99 3.04 -1.69
N PHE A 8 -5.57 2.82 -0.52
CA PHE A 8 -6.64 1.85 -0.28
C PHE A 8 -7.92 2.60 0.06
N ILE A 9 -9.04 2.21 -0.55
CA ILE A 9 -10.39 2.66 -0.21
C ILE A 9 -11.11 1.43 0.35
N VAL A 10 -11.44 1.47 1.63
CA VAL A 10 -11.90 0.31 2.41
C VAL A 10 -13.33 0.54 2.86
N GLU A 11 -14.26 -0.31 2.42
CA GLU A 11 -15.65 -0.25 2.90
C GLU A 11 -15.73 -0.50 4.41
N GLN A 12 -16.62 0.23 5.09
CA GLN A 12 -16.76 0.15 6.56
C GLN A 12 -17.06 -1.27 7.06
N GLU A 13 -17.79 -2.08 6.30
CA GLU A 13 -18.16 -3.44 6.70
C GLU A 13 -16.95 -4.37 6.91
N VAL A 14 -15.88 -4.18 6.14
CA VAL A 14 -14.65 -5.00 6.22
C VAL A 14 -13.49 -4.27 6.87
N HIS A 15 -13.70 -3.04 7.31
CA HIS A 15 -12.65 -2.16 7.81
C HIS A 15 -11.81 -2.80 8.92
N ASP A 16 -12.44 -3.34 9.97
CA ASP A 16 -11.69 -3.83 11.13
C ASP A 16 -10.87 -5.09 10.82
N ASP A 17 -11.40 -5.99 9.99
CA ASP A 17 -10.65 -7.18 9.52
C ASP A 17 -9.50 -6.76 8.60
N TRP A 18 -9.77 -5.87 7.63
CA TRP A 18 -8.75 -5.34 6.74
C TRP A 18 -7.65 -4.62 7.51
N PHE A 19 -8.01 -3.81 8.51
CA PHE A 19 -7.07 -3.07 9.33
C PHE A 19 -6.18 -4.01 10.16
N ALA A 20 -6.75 -5.07 10.73
CA ALA A 20 -5.96 -6.09 11.42
C ALA A 20 -5.02 -6.82 10.44
N TRP A 21 -5.48 -7.11 9.23
CA TRP A 21 -4.72 -7.81 8.21
C TRP A 21 -3.58 -6.98 7.62
N ILE A 22 -3.79 -5.69 7.34
CA ILE A 22 -2.75 -4.84 6.75
C ILE A 22 -1.55 -4.70 7.70
N HIS A 23 -1.82 -4.57 8.99
CA HIS A 23 -0.79 -4.49 10.03
C HIS A 23 -0.04 -5.80 10.27
N LYS A 24 -0.73 -6.94 10.24
CA LYS A 24 -0.13 -8.24 10.57
C LYS A 24 0.57 -8.90 9.40
N GLU A 25 0.04 -8.71 8.19
CA GLU A 25 0.38 -9.54 7.05
C GLU A 25 0.69 -8.73 5.79
N HIS A 26 -0.23 -7.86 5.34
CA HIS A 26 -0.10 -7.25 4.01
C HIS A 26 1.17 -6.39 3.89
N ILE A 27 1.45 -5.52 4.86
CA ILE A 27 2.69 -4.71 4.86
C ILE A 27 3.93 -5.62 4.85
N ASN A 28 3.89 -6.73 5.59
CA ASN A 28 4.99 -7.70 5.61
C ASN A 28 5.18 -8.39 4.26
N ASP A 29 4.13 -8.62 3.47
CA ASP A 29 4.26 -9.19 2.12
C ASP A 29 5.09 -8.27 1.20
N TYR A 30 4.93 -6.95 1.32
CA TYR A 30 5.81 -6.00 0.62
C TYR A 30 7.24 -6.05 1.16
N LEU A 31 7.43 -6.02 2.48
CA LEU A 31 8.76 -5.97 3.10
C LEU A 31 9.58 -7.26 2.85
N LYS A 32 8.93 -8.43 2.78
CA LYS A 32 9.57 -9.72 2.48
C LYS A 32 10.22 -9.78 1.10
N SER A 33 9.82 -8.92 0.16
CA SER A 33 10.47 -8.82 -1.15
C SER A 33 11.93 -8.35 -1.05
N ASN A 34 12.34 -7.78 0.09
CA ASN A 34 13.62 -7.10 0.30
C ASN A 34 13.88 -5.96 -0.71
N CYS A 35 12.83 -5.45 -1.37
CA CYS A 35 12.92 -4.33 -2.31
C CYS A 35 12.74 -2.97 -1.61
N PHE A 36 12.14 -2.95 -0.43
CA PHE A 36 11.82 -1.73 0.31
C PHE A 36 12.61 -1.62 1.61
N ILE A 37 13.02 -0.40 1.94
CA ILE A 37 13.79 -0.09 3.15
C ILE A 37 12.93 0.41 4.31
N GLY A 38 11.63 0.61 4.07
CA GLY A 38 10.68 1.03 5.09
C GLY A 38 9.26 1.13 4.55
N ALA A 39 8.31 1.33 5.48
CA ALA A 39 6.91 1.54 5.18
C ALA A 39 6.32 2.61 6.11
N ARG A 40 5.36 3.38 5.63
CA ARG A 40 4.55 4.32 6.41
C ARG A 40 3.10 4.17 6.02
N LEU A 41 2.24 3.90 6.99
CA LEU A 41 0.79 3.85 6.80
C LEU A 41 0.17 5.14 7.37
N GLY A 42 -0.59 5.85 6.55
CA GLY A 42 -1.35 7.03 6.92
C GLY A 42 -2.84 6.85 6.62
N LYS A 43 -3.69 7.46 7.45
CA LYS A 43 -5.13 7.58 7.16
C LYS A 43 -5.36 8.89 6.40
N ILE A 44 -6.12 8.83 5.30
CA ILE A 44 -6.51 10.01 4.54
C ILE A 44 -7.72 10.65 5.23
N THR A 45 -7.59 11.91 5.62
CA THR A 45 -8.65 12.66 6.33
C THR A 45 -9.35 13.72 5.47
N SER A 46 -8.79 14.06 4.30
CA SER A 46 -9.30 15.14 3.44
C SER A 46 -10.30 14.67 2.38
N HIS A 47 -10.18 13.41 1.92
CA HIS A 47 -11.05 12.80 0.90
C HIS A 47 -11.87 11.68 1.55
N ILE A 48 -12.92 12.07 2.28
CA ILE A 48 -13.79 11.13 2.98
C ILE A 48 -14.89 10.68 2.04
N GLU A 49 -14.92 9.39 1.71
CA GLU A 49 -16.00 8.78 0.96
C GLU A 49 -17.05 8.20 1.93
N PRO A 50 -18.35 8.55 1.79
CA PRO A 50 -19.39 7.99 2.64
C PRO A 50 -19.39 6.45 2.59
N GLY A 51 -19.34 5.81 3.75
CA GLY A 51 -19.32 4.34 3.84
C GLY A 51 -17.95 3.69 3.62
N ALA A 52 -16.88 4.47 3.42
CA ALA A 52 -15.53 3.96 3.28
C ALA A 52 -14.51 4.76 4.10
N VAL A 53 -13.32 4.18 4.26
CA VAL A 53 -12.16 4.81 4.90
C VAL A 53 -10.95 4.63 3.99
N SER A 54 -10.25 5.73 3.72
CA SER A 54 -9.11 5.71 2.81
C SER A 54 -7.78 5.77 3.56
N TYR A 55 -6.82 4.96 3.10
CA TYR A 55 -5.47 4.84 3.66
C TYR A 55 -4.42 4.98 2.57
N SER A 56 -3.24 5.46 2.95
CA SER A 56 -2.06 5.57 2.09
C SER A 56 -0.93 4.76 2.72
N LEU A 57 -0.45 3.74 2.01
CA LEU A 57 0.74 2.98 2.36
C LEU A 57 1.88 3.46 1.48
N GLN A 58 2.85 4.14 2.07
CA GLN A 58 4.06 4.62 1.40
C GLN A 58 5.22 3.68 1.70
N LEU A 59 5.88 3.20 0.65
CA LEU A 59 7.04 2.32 0.71
C LEU A 59 8.24 3.02 0.11
N PHE A 60 9.40 2.88 0.76
CA PHE A 60 10.63 3.56 0.36
C PHE A 60 11.52 2.59 -0.43
N VAL A 61 11.92 2.96 -1.65
CA VAL A 61 12.80 2.16 -2.52
C VAL A 61 13.96 3.02 -3.05
N ASN A 62 15.17 2.44 -3.11
CA ASN A 62 16.38 3.20 -3.41
C ASN A 62 16.43 3.71 -4.86
N ASP A 63 16.01 2.88 -5.81
CA ASP A 63 16.21 3.06 -7.24
C ASP A 63 15.12 2.40 -8.09
N GLU A 64 14.99 2.84 -9.34
CA GLU A 64 13.97 2.38 -10.28
C GLU A 64 14.11 0.89 -10.62
N LEU A 65 15.33 0.37 -10.78
CA LEU A 65 15.56 -1.04 -11.12
C LEU A 65 15.01 -1.97 -10.03
N THR A 66 15.21 -1.60 -8.76
CA THR A 66 14.65 -2.34 -7.62
C THR A 66 13.12 -2.27 -7.61
N LEU A 67 12.54 -1.12 -7.94
CA LEU A 67 11.09 -0.95 -8.02
C LEU A 67 10.49 -1.76 -9.18
N ASP A 68 11.12 -1.78 -10.35
CA ASP A 68 10.72 -2.61 -11.48
C ASP A 68 10.79 -4.09 -11.14
N LYS A 69 11.85 -4.53 -10.47
CA LYS A 69 11.94 -5.90 -9.96
C LYS A 69 10.77 -6.24 -9.03
N PHE A 70 10.39 -5.32 -8.14
CA PHE A 70 9.25 -5.50 -7.26
C PHE A 70 7.94 -5.67 -8.06
N LYS A 71 7.67 -4.77 -9.00
CA LYS A 71 6.46 -4.78 -9.83
C LYS A 71 6.32 -6.06 -10.65
N ASN A 72 7.42 -6.49 -11.28
CA ASN A 72 7.42 -7.65 -12.18
C ASN A 72 7.31 -8.99 -11.43
N ASN A 73 7.85 -9.08 -10.22
CA ASN A 73 8.00 -10.37 -9.54
C ASN A 73 7.06 -10.58 -8.35
N PHE A 74 6.55 -9.51 -7.71
CA PHE A 74 5.83 -9.62 -6.44
C PHE A 74 4.47 -8.94 -6.45
N LEU A 75 4.31 -7.82 -7.16
CA LEU A 75 3.10 -7.00 -7.11
C LEU A 75 1.83 -7.78 -7.49
N SER A 76 1.91 -8.63 -8.51
CA SER A 76 0.76 -9.43 -8.97
C SER A 76 0.22 -10.36 -7.88
N GLU A 77 1.10 -11.07 -7.17
CA GLU A 77 0.71 -11.98 -6.08
C GLU A 77 0.08 -11.22 -4.91
N ILE A 78 0.69 -10.09 -4.52
CA ILE A 78 0.20 -9.24 -3.43
C ILE A 78 -1.20 -8.69 -3.75
N LYS A 79 -1.41 -8.21 -4.99
CA LYS A 79 -2.73 -7.75 -5.46
C LYS A 79 -3.75 -8.88 -5.46
N GLN A 80 -3.37 -10.06 -5.94
CA GLN A 80 -4.25 -11.22 -6.00
C GLN A 80 -4.70 -11.65 -4.59
N LYS A 81 -3.80 -11.62 -3.60
CA LYS A 81 -4.13 -11.95 -2.21
C LYS A 81 -5.14 -10.98 -1.60
N SER A 82 -4.98 -9.68 -1.85
CA SER A 82 -5.97 -8.66 -1.43
C SER A 82 -7.33 -8.92 -2.09
N LEU A 83 -7.33 -9.16 -3.41
CA LEU A 83 -8.55 -9.44 -4.17
C LEU A 83 -9.26 -10.71 -3.70
N GLN A 84 -8.52 -11.78 -3.40
CA GLN A 84 -9.10 -13.03 -2.87
C GLN A 84 -9.76 -12.83 -1.51
N LYS A 85 -9.23 -11.94 -0.68
CA LYS A 85 -9.72 -11.74 0.69
C LYS A 85 -10.90 -10.77 0.77
N TYR A 86 -10.88 -9.69 -0.01
CA TYR A 86 -11.87 -8.60 0.10
C TYR A 86 -12.67 -8.34 -1.17
N ALA A 87 -12.37 -9.01 -2.28
CA ALA A 87 -13.01 -8.82 -3.57
C ALA A 87 -13.08 -7.33 -3.95
N THR A 88 -14.28 -6.78 -4.11
CA THR A 88 -14.50 -5.38 -4.48
C THR A 88 -14.62 -4.43 -3.28
N LYS A 89 -14.60 -4.95 -2.04
CA LYS A 89 -14.80 -4.15 -0.82
C LYS A 89 -13.57 -3.35 -0.39
N VAL A 90 -12.42 -3.66 -0.98
CA VAL A 90 -11.19 -2.91 -0.83
C VAL A 90 -10.65 -2.62 -2.22
N LEU A 91 -10.75 -1.36 -2.63
CA LEU A 91 -10.17 -0.89 -3.88
C LEU A 91 -8.79 -0.31 -3.59
N SER A 92 -7.85 -0.50 -4.50
CA SER A 92 -6.52 0.09 -4.36
C SER A 92 -5.94 0.53 -5.69
N PHE A 93 -5.16 1.60 -5.65
CA PHE A 93 -4.40 2.09 -6.80
C PHE A 93 -3.05 2.63 -6.34
N GLU A 94 -2.07 2.63 -7.24
CA GLU A 94 -0.71 3.03 -6.92
C GLU A 94 -0.28 4.32 -7.59
N SER A 95 0.63 5.02 -6.91
CA SER A 95 1.32 6.19 -7.42
C SER A 95 2.80 6.13 -7.06
N GLU A 96 3.62 6.76 -7.90
CA GLU A 96 5.06 6.82 -7.75
C GLU A 96 5.49 8.27 -7.63
N MET A 97 6.37 8.55 -6.67
CA MET A 97 6.86 9.89 -6.40
C MET A 97 8.37 9.86 -6.21
N GLU A 98 9.05 10.87 -6.74
CA GLU A 98 10.44 11.13 -6.41
C GLU A 98 10.52 11.77 -5.02
N HIS A 99 11.40 11.25 -4.16
CA HIS A 99 11.70 11.91 -2.89
C HIS A 99 12.64 13.10 -3.12
N ILE A 100 12.12 14.30 -2.89
CA ILE A 100 12.85 15.56 -3.09
C ILE A 100 13.62 15.99 -1.82
N GLY A 101 13.12 15.65 -0.63
CA GLY A 101 13.76 15.96 0.65
C GLY A 101 12.77 15.99 1.81
N ASP A 102 13.31 15.94 3.03
CA ASP A 102 12.57 16.07 4.28
C ASP A 102 12.89 17.44 4.92
N TYR A 103 11.87 18.15 5.39
CA TYR A 103 11.98 19.50 5.95
C TYR A 103 11.44 19.50 7.38
N ASN A 104 12.14 20.17 8.31
CA ASN A 104 11.77 20.29 9.73
C ASN A 104 11.07 21.61 10.03
#